data_AF-A0A4V6Z3A6-F1
#
_entry.id   AF-A0A4V6Z3A6-F1
#
_cell.length_a   1.000
_cell.length_b   1.000
_cell.length_c   1.000
_cell.angle_alpha   90.00
_cell.angle_beta   90.00
_cell.angle_gamma   90.00
#
_symmetry.space_group_name_H-M   'P 1'
#
loop_
_entity.id
_entity.type
_entity.pdbx_description
1 polymer ?
#
loop_
_entity_poly.entity_id
_entity_poly.type
_entity_poly.pdbx_seq_one_letter_code
_entity_poly.pdbx_strand_id
1 'polypeptide(L)'
;MGRLRNLSLSLSAYRNQYNGTKDDGAYLSLSLPWGNKSTVSYDTTVNRKDTTHRVGYFARVDEHNNYQLNVGSSRSGVNLSGYYNHEGDIARMSANASYQAE
;
A
#
# COMPACT_ATOMS: atom_id res chain seq x y z
N MET A 1 -21.09 -18.69 -2.12
CA MET A 1 -20.06 -18.08 -1.25
C MET A 1 -18.75 -18.06 -2.04
N GLY A 2 -18.31 -16.85 -2.43
CA GLY A 2 -17.26 -16.64 -3.42
C GLY A 2 -15.90 -17.15 -2.95
N ARG A 3 -15.23 -17.93 -3.79
CA ARG A 3 -13.90 -18.50 -3.53
C ARG A 3 -12.86 -17.37 -3.58
N LEU A 4 -12.28 -17.02 -2.43
CA LEU A 4 -11.12 -16.11 -2.33
C LEU A 4 -9.93 -16.75 -3.07
N ARG A 5 -9.82 -16.49 -4.38
CA ARG A 5 -8.65 -16.87 -5.20
C ARG A 5 -7.75 -15.66 -5.33
N ASN A 6 -6.44 -15.85 -5.22
CA ASN A 6 -5.40 -14.82 -5.33
C ASN A 6 -5.21 -13.97 -4.06
N LEU A 7 -5.42 -14.56 -2.88
CA LEU A 7 -4.97 -13.99 -1.61
C LEU A 7 -3.45 -14.04 -1.54
N SER A 8 -2.82 -12.95 -1.12
CA SER A 8 -1.38 -12.89 -0.91
C SER A 8 -1.06 -12.34 0.47
N LEU A 9 -0.17 -13.02 1.19
CA LEU A 9 0.36 -12.58 2.47
C LEU A 9 1.88 -12.60 2.36
N SER A 10 2.51 -11.47 2.64
CA SER A 10 3.97 -11.36 2.69
C SER A 10 4.39 -10.78 4.03
N LEU A 11 5.46 -11.35 4.58
CA LEU A 11 6.13 -10.87 5.76
C LEU A 11 7.60 -10.68 5.41
N SER A 12 8.17 -9.55 5.79
CA SER A 12 9.57 -9.24 5.58
C SER A 12 10.12 -8.55 6.82
N ALA A 13 11.35 -8.86 7.20
CA ALA A 13 12.04 -8.20 8.28
C ALA A 13 13.44 -7.81 7.81
N TYR A 14 13.94 -6.70 8.31
CA TYR A 14 15.24 -6.17 7.95
C TYR A 14 15.93 -5.55 9.16
N ARG A 15 17.25 -5.53 9.09
CA ARG A 15 18.14 -4.79 9.98
C ARG A 15 19.09 -3.99 9.12
N ASN A 16 19.05 -2.68 9.27
CA ASN A 16 19.99 -1.78 8.63
C ASN A 16 20.96 -1.24 9.68
N GLN A 17 22.26 -1.19 9.36
CA GLN A 17 23.27 -0.64 10.24
C GLN A 17 24.06 0.43 9.51
N TYR A 18 23.95 1.68 9.97
CA TYR A 18 24.67 2.80 9.42
C TYR A 18 25.26 3.67 10.54
N ASN A 19 26.55 3.98 10.44
CA ASN A 19 27.28 4.83 11.39
C ASN A 19 27.04 4.47 12.87
N GLY A 20 27.11 3.16 13.19
CA GLY A 20 26.90 2.63 14.55
C GLY A 20 25.43 2.56 15.01
N THR A 21 24.49 3.13 14.27
CA THR A 21 23.05 3.05 14.57
C THR A 21 22.45 1.82 13.91
N LYS A 22 21.68 1.03 14.68
CA LYS A 22 20.91 -0.12 14.19
C LYS A 22 19.44 0.25 14.07
N ASP A 23 18.93 0.22 12.85
CA ASP A 23 17.51 0.38 12.55
C ASP A 23 16.91 -0.98 12.16
N ASP A 24 15.96 -1.43 12.95
CA ASP A 24 15.31 -2.71 12.81
C ASP A 24 13.86 -2.47 12.40
N GLY A 25 13.39 -3.20 11.40
CA GLY A 25 12.03 -3.07 10.91
C GLY A 25 11.45 -4.38 10.42
N ALA A 26 10.12 -4.44 10.44
CA ALA A 26 9.33 -5.52 9.89
C ALA A 26 8.16 -4.93 9.11
N TYR A 27 7.76 -5.64 8.06
CA TYR A 27 6.69 -5.29 7.16
C TYR A 27 5.83 -6.51 6.92
N LEU A 28 4.53 -6.37 7.19
CA LEU A 28 3.51 -7.37 6.93
C LEU A 28 2.54 -6.77 5.91
N SER A 29 2.26 -7.49 4.82
CA SER A 29 1.27 -7.08 3.81
C SER A 29 0.32 -8.22 3.53
N LEU A 30 -0.97 -7.95 3.67
CA LEU A 30 -2.05 -8.83 3.26
C LEU A 30 -2.77 -8.17 2.07
N SER A 31 -3.05 -8.94 1.04
CA SER A 31 -3.75 -8.49 -0.16
C SER A 31 -4.86 -9.47 -0.51
N LEU A 32 -6.08 -8.93 -0.62
CA LEU A 32 -7.32 -9.65 -0.80
C LEU A 32 -8.03 -9.13 -2.05
N PRO A 33 -8.28 -9.98 -3.06
CA PRO A 33 -9.08 -9.58 -4.20
C PRO A 33 -10.53 -9.38 -3.74
N TRP A 34 -11.06 -8.19 -4.00
CA TRP A 34 -12.45 -7.83 -3.75
C TRP A 34 -13.17 -7.73 -5.08
N GLY A 35 -13.94 -8.76 -5.42
CA GLY A 35 -14.60 -8.84 -6.73
C GLY A 35 -13.61 -9.16 -7.85
N ASN A 36 -13.95 -8.77 -9.09
CA ASN A 36 -13.21 -9.20 -10.28
C ASN A 36 -12.10 -8.21 -10.71
N LYS A 37 -12.14 -6.96 -10.24
CA LYS A 37 -11.27 -5.88 -10.70
C LYS A 37 -10.67 -5.06 -9.57
N SER A 38 -10.85 -5.45 -8.32
CA SER A 38 -10.38 -4.69 -7.16
C SER A 38 -9.64 -5.57 -6.16
N THR A 39 -8.80 -4.93 -5.37
CA THR A 39 -7.98 -5.55 -4.34
C THR A 39 -7.96 -4.64 -3.12
N VAL A 40 -8.30 -5.20 -1.97
CA VAL A 40 -8.09 -4.57 -0.67
C VAL A 40 -6.77 -5.06 -0.11
N SER A 41 -5.91 -4.15 0.32
CA SER A 41 -4.67 -4.47 1.01
C SER A 41 -4.67 -3.93 2.43
N TYR A 42 -3.99 -4.64 3.31
CA TYR A 42 -3.69 -4.21 4.66
C TYR A 42 -2.20 -4.40 4.91
N ASP A 43 -1.51 -3.30 5.16
CA ASP A 43 -0.09 -3.27 5.45
C ASP A 43 0.14 -2.85 6.89
N THR A 44 1.09 -3.49 7.56
CA THR A 44 1.59 -3.06 8.86
C THR A 44 3.11 -2.99 8.79
N THR A 45 3.64 -1.80 9.04
CA THR A 45 5.08 -1.56 9.13
C THR A 45 5.41 -1.26 10.57
N VAL A 46 6.31 -2.05 11.16
CA VAL A 46 6.87 -1.79 12.48
C VAL A 46 8.32 -1.42 12.28
N ASN A 47 8.73 -0.29 12.83
CA ASN A 47 10.14 0.06 12.95
C ASN A 47 10.45 0.39 14.41
N ARG A 48 11.72 0.65 14.71
CA ARG A 48 12.18 0.88 16.09
C ARG A 48 11.48 2.03 16.82
N LYS A 49 10.87 2.97 16.09
CA LYS A 49 10.28 4.20 16.65
C LYS A 49 8.77 4.25 16.52
N ASP A 50 8.18 3.64 15.50
CA ASP A 50 6.79 3.81 15.14
C ASP A 50 6.19 2.52 14.56
N THR A 51 4.88 2.42 14.62
CA THR A 51 4.10 1.38 13.96
C THR A 51 3.04 2.05 13.10
N THR A 52 3.06 1.74 11.81
CA THR A 52 2.13 2.28 10.83
C THR A 52 1.22 1.17 10.35
N HIS A 53 -0.09 1.39 10.48
CA HIS A 53 -1.12 0.56 9.88
C HIS A 53 -1.67 1.28 8.66
N ARG A 54 -1.76 0.59 7.51
CA ARG A 54 -2.25 1.17 6.26
C ARG A 54 -3.25 0.23 5.61
N VAL A 55 -4.40 0.77 5.24
CA VAL A 55 -5.43 0.09 4.43
C VAL A 55 -5.36 0.68 3.03
N GLY A 56 -5.28 -0.19 2.03
CA GLY A 56 -5.30 0.18 0.62
C GLY A 56 -6.52 -0.40 -0.10
N TYR A 57 -7.03 0.33 -1.07
CA TYR A 57 -7.99 -0.15 -2.05
C TYR A 57 -7.47 0.19 -3.44
N PHE A 58 -7.25 -0.85 -4.23
CA PHE A 58 -6.87 -0.76 -5.62
C PHE A 58 -8.03 -1.25 -6.48
N ALA A 59 -8.30 -0.57 -7.59
CA ALA A 59 -9.22 -1.08 -8.60
C ALA A 59 -8.82 -0.70 -10.01
N ARG A 60 -9.12 -1.60 -10.95
CA ARG A 60 -9.05 -1.35 -12.38
C ARG A 60 -10.44 -0.96 -12.88
N VAL A 61 -10.52 0.20 -13.51
CA VAL A 61 -11.76 0.65 -14.18
C VAL A 61 -11.91 -0.18 -15.47
N ASP A 62 -10.84 -0.24 -16.26
CA ASP A 62 -10.71 -1.01 -17.49
C ASP A 62 -9.25 -1.50 -17.67
N GLU A 63 -8.89 -1.93 -18.87
CA GLU A 63 -7.56 -2.46 -19.20
C GLU A 63 -6.46 -1.38 -19.19
N HIS A 64 -6.84 -0.11 -19.33
CA HIS A 64 -5.96 1.05 -19.48
C HIS A 64 -5.94 1.94 -18.23
N ASN A 65 -6.95 1.82 -17.35
CA ASN A 65 -7.19 2.74 -16.24
C ASN A 65 -7.21 2.04 -14.89
N ASN A 66 -6.38 2.50 -13.96
CA ASN A 66 -6.37 2.02 -12.58
C ASN A 66 -6.24 3.16 -11.58
N TYR A 67 -6.75 2.92 -10.37
CA TYR A 67 -6.57 3.82 -9.25
C TYR A 67 -6.27 3.05 -7.96
N GLN A 68 -5.56 3.72 -7.07
CA GLN A 68 -5.33 3.24 -5.72
C GLN A 68 -5.58 4.36 -4.73
N LEU A 69 -6.22 4.02 -3.61
CA LEU A 69 -6.34 4.87 -2.45
C LEU A 69 -5.76 4.12 -1.26
N ASN A 70 -5.00 4.81 -0.42
CA ASN A 70 -4.41 4.28 0.78
C ASN A 70 -4.65 5.24 1.94
N VAL A 71 -5.11 4.71 3.05
CA VAL A 71 -5.27 5.43 4.32
C VAL A 71 -4.37 4.75 5.33
N GLY A 72 -3.51 5.51 5.98
CA GLY A 72 -2.63 5.02 7.02
C GLY A 72 -2.72 5.83 8.29
N SER A 73 -2.41 5.18 9.41
CA SER A 73 -2.25 5.82 10.71
C SER A 73 -1.05 5.24 11.42
N SER A 74 -0.35 6.08 12.17
CA SER A 74 0.79 5.72 13.00
C SER A 74 0.76 6.52 14.29
N ARG A 75 1.72 6.26 15.20
CA ARG A 75 1.84 7.06 16.43
C ARG A 75 2.17 8.52 16.14
N SER A 76 2.73 8.80 14.97
CA SER A 76 3.13 10.13 14.49
C SER A 76 2.06 10.87 13.68
N GLY A 77 0.89 10.27 13.42
CA GLY A 77 -0.20 10.93 12.72
C GLY A 77 -0.95 10.06 11.72
N VAL A 78 -1.72 10.71 10.86
CA VAL A 78 -2.55 10.07 9.82
C VAL A 78 -2.04 10.46 8.45
N ASN A 79 -1.98 9.49 7.54
CA ASN A 79 -1.65 9.72 6.14
C ASN A 79 -2.78 9.24 5.22
N LEU A 80 -2.98 9.95 4.13
CA LEU A 80 -3.88 9.61 3.04
C LEU A 80 -3.09 9.76 1.76
N SER A 81 -3.16 8.79 0.87
CA SER A 81 -2.53 8.89 -0.45
C SER A 81 -3.34 8.17 -1.49
N GLY A 82 -3.16 8.57 -2.74
CA GLY A 82 -3.77 7.89 -3.86
C GLY A 82 -3.15 8.27 -5.17
N TYR A 83 -3.40 7.46 -6.17
CA TYR A 83 -3.01 7.75 -7.53
C TYR A 83 -4.03 7.21 -8.52
N TYR A 84 -3.98 7.78 -9.72
CA TYR A 84 -4.70 7.35 -10.90
C TYR A 84 -3.70 7.23 -12.05
N ASN A 85 -3.73 6.11 -12.76
CA ASN A 85 -2.90 5.87 -13.92
C ASN A 85 -3.78 5.56 -15.14
N HIS A 86 -3.41 6.15 -16.28
CA HIS A 86 -3.98 5.88 -17.60
C HIS A 86 -2.84 5.50 -18.56
N GLU A 87 -2.97 4.34 -19.20
CA GLU A 87 -2.04 3.85 -20.23
C GLU A 87 -2.78 3.75 -21.55
N GLY A 88 -2.51 4.68 -22.48
CA GLY A 88 -3.01 4.61 -23.85
C GLY A 88 -1.92 4.16 -24.83
N ASP A 89 -2.31 3.91 -26.07
CA ASP A 89 -1.41 3.36 -27.10
C ASP A 89 -0.20 4.25 -27.43
N ILE A 90 -0.30 5.55 -27.14
CA ILE A 90 0.68 6.58 -27.53
C ILE A 90 1.32 7.24 -26.31
N ALA A 91 0.62 7.30 -25.17
CA ALA A 91 1.05 8.04 -24.00
C ALA A 91 0.57 7.40 -22.70
N ARG A 92 1.35 7.57 -21.64
CA ARG A 92 1.03 7.15 -20.28
C ARG A 92 0.95 8.37 -19.36
N MET A 93 -0.10 8.43 -18.56
CA MET A 93 -0.36 9.52 -17.63
C MET A 93 -0.54 8.95 -16.23
N SER A 94 0.09 9.58 -15.25
CA SER A 94 -0.09 9.29 -13.83
C SER A 94 -0.38 10.57 -13.06
N ALA A 95 -1.33 10.51 -12.15
CA ALA A 95 -1.66 11.58 -11.23
C ALA A 95 -1.66 11.02 -9.80
N ASN A 96 -0.94 11.64 -8.88
CA ASN A 96 -0.86 11.21 -7.49
C ASN A 96 -1.16 12.37 -6.54
N ALA A 97 -1.82 12.06 -5.44
CA ALA A 97 -2.10 12.99 -4.36
C ALA A 97 -1.78 12.32 -3.03
N SER A 98 -1.17 13.05 -2.11
CA SER A 98 -0.86 12.57 -0.77
C SER A 98 -0.99 13.68 0.26
N TYR A 99 -1.48 13.33 1.42
CA TYR A 99 -1.67 14.20 2.55
C TYR A 99 -1.18 13.49 3.82
N GLN A 100 -0.49 14.22 4.67
CA GLN A 100 -0.04 13.74 5.96
C GLN A 100 -0.38 14.80 7.01
N ALA A 101 -1.05 14.37 8.07
CA ALA A 101 -1.35 15.17 9.24
C ALA A 101 -0.64 14.55 10.45
N GLU A 102 -0.03 15.41 11.27
CA GLU A 102 0.68 15.06 12.51
C GLU A 102 -0.19 15.36 13.73
#